data_AF-A0A4Q9PMY4-F1
#
_entry.id   AF-A0A4Q9PMY4-F1
#
_cell.length_a   1.000
_cell.length_b   1.000
_cell.length_c   1.000
_cell.angle_alpha   90.00
_cell.angle_beta   90.00
_cell.angle_gamma   90.00
#
_symmetry.space_group_name_H-M   'P 1'
#
loop_
_entity.id
_entity.type
_entity.pdbx_description
1 polymer ?
#
loop_
_entity_poly.entity_id
_entity_poly.type
_entity_poly.pdbx_seq_one_letter_code
_entity_poly.pdbx_strand_id
1 'polypeptide(L)'
;MAPTLSGQASTELDNAVGKYIRGIISTEPKWSAFVQARRELLTMREQLEQYRYVRSVQTRFVGSATPADLQGAGGVTINKQQVIKAFNLKQEWGEECEEVLELVGMYGEGGTRGADGRVVGMLDEKPPVTTGMQVKKFLKVLREVHAQWTMRRGG
;
A
#
# COMPACT_ATOMS: atom_id res chain seq x y z
N MET A 1 -38.89 -4.65 10.31
CA MET A 1 -37.45 -4.94 10.42
C MET A 1 -36.85 -4.66 9.05
N ALA A 2 -36.03 -3.61 8.92
CA ALA A 2 -35.38 -3.28 7.65
C ALA A 2 -34.18 -4.20 7.44
N PRO A 3 -34.02 -4.87 6.29
CA PRO A 3 -32.90 -5.76 6.07
C PRO A 3 -31.62 -4.94 5.83
N THR A 4 -30.54 -5.42 6.44
CA THR A 4 -29.18 -4.90 6.44
C THR A 4 -28.55 -5.02 5.03
N LEU A 5 -29.03 -4.23 4.06
CA LEU A 5 -28.55 -4.26 2.67
C LEU A 5 -27.24 -3.49 2.42
N SER A 6 -26.76 -2.71 3.40
CA SER A 6 -25.63 -1.79 3.19
C SER A 6 -24.28 -2.48 3.00
N GLY A 7 -24.05 -3.63 3.63
CA GLY A 7 -22.76 -4.33 3.57
C GLY A 7 -22.52 -5.10 2.25
N GLN A 8 -23.57 -5.71 1.69
CA GLN A 8 -23.49 -6.45 0.43
C GLN A 8 -23.37 -5.50 -0.77
N ALA A 9 -24.18 -4.44 -0.80
CA ALA A 9 -24.12 -3.43 -1.86
C ALA A 9 -22.75 -2.70 -1.90
N SER A 10 -22.16 -2.39 -0.74
CA SER A 10 -20.80 -1.83 -0.67
C SER A 10 -19.75 -2.81 -1.21
N THR A 11 -19.92 -4.12 -0.96
CA THR A 11 -18.98 -5.13 -1.44
C THR A 11 -19.06 -5.34 -2.94
N GLU A 12 -20.26 -5.37 -3.52
CA GLU A 12 -20.48 -5.46 -4.96
C GLU A 12 -19.95 -4.25 -5.71
N LEU A 13 -20.23 -3.05 -5.19
CA LEU A 13 -19.68 -1.80 -5.73
C LEU A 13 -18.16 -1.84 -5.75
N ASP A 14 -17.53 -2.15 -4.63
CA ASP A 14 -16.07 -2.17 -4.56
C ASP A 14 -15.46 -3.24 -5.47
N ASN A 15 -16.15 -4.37 -5.66
CA ASN A 15 -15.73 -5.41 -6.58
C ASN A 15 -15.82 -4.94 -8.04
N ALA A 16 -16.87 -4.19 -8.41
CA ALA A 16 -17.02 -3.63 -9.74
C ALA A 16 -15.92 -2.58 -10.03
N VAL A 17 -15.69 -1.64 -9.12
CA VAL A 17 -14.60 -0.65 -9.23
C VAL A 17 -13.23 -1.34 -9.25
N GLY A 18 -13.00 -2.32 -8.35
CA GLY A 18 -11.75 -3.06 -8.29
C GLY A 18 -11.46 -3.86 -9.57
N LYS A 19 -12.47 -4.46 -10.20
CA LYS A 19 -12.34 -5.13 -11.51
C LYS A 19 -11.99 -4.13 -12.61
N TYR A 20 -12.64 -2.97 -12.64
CA TYR A 20 -12.35 -1.90 -13.60
C TYR A 20 -10.87 -1.45 -13.50
N ILE A 21 -10.41 -1.10 -12.30
CA ILE A 21 -9.01 -0.69 -12.07
C ILE A 21 -8.05 -1.82 -12.47
N ARG A 22 -8.35 -3.07 -12.07
CA ARG A 22 -7.55 -4.25 -12.43
C ARG A 22 -7.45 -4.42 -13.94
N GLY A 23 -8.54 -4.23 -14.68
CA GLY A 23 -8.55 -4.30 -16.14
C GLY A 23 -7.53 -3.36 -16.78
N ILE A 24 -7.36 -2.15 -16.22
CA ILE A 24 -6.37 -1.19 -16.67
C ILE A 24 -4.95 -1.62 -16.27
N ILE A 25 -4.69 -1.77 -14.97
CA ILE A 25 -3.32 -1.98 -14.47
C ILE A 25 -2.76 -3.34 -14.88
N SER A 26 -3.59 -4.34 -15.16
CA SER A 26 -3.12 -5.68 -15.56
C SER A 26 -2.33 -5.72 -16.87
N THR A 27 -2.44 -4.67 -17.68
CA THR A 27 -1.70 -4.50 -18.94
C THR A 27 -0.34 -3.83 -18.75
N GLU A 28 -0.04 -3.32 -17.55
CA GLU A 28 1.18 -2.57 -17.25
C GLU A 28 2.35 -3.50 -16.89
N PRO A 29 3.59 -3.24 -17.35
CA PRO A 29 4.76 -4.06 -16.98
C PRO A 29 4.97 -4.16 -15.47
N LYS A 30 4.70 -3.08 -14.73
CA LYS A 30 4.81 -3.05 -13.26
C LYS A 30 3.82 -4.00 -12.58
N TRP A 31 2.67 -4.29 -13.19
CA TRP A 31 1.75 -5.29 -12.67
C TRP A 31 2.33 -6.70 -12.75
N SER A 32 2.97 -7.06 -13.87
CA SER A 32 3.63 -8.35 -14.00
C SER A 32 4.70 -8.55 -12.92
N ALA A 33 5.56 -7.54 -12.74
CA ALA A 33 6.57 -7.53 -11.68
C ALA A 33 5.95 -7.65 -10.28
N PHE A 34 4.85 -6.93 -10.01
CA PHE A 34 4.14 -7.02 -8.73
C PHE A 34 3.56 -8.41 -8.47
N VAL A 35 2.94 -9.03 -9.47
CA VAL A 35 2.38 -10.38 -9.35
C VAL A 35 3.47 -11.42 -9.12
N GLN A 36 4.62 -11.28 -9.79
CA GLN A 36 5.78 -12.15 -9.57
C GLN A 36 6.33 -11.98 -8.14
N ALA A 37 6.58 -10.74 -7.72
CA ALA A 37 7.17 -10.42 -6.42
C ALA A 37 6.34 -10.96 -5.24
N ARG A 38 5.01 -11.09 -5.39
CA ARG A 38 4.13 -11.71 -4.37
C ARG A 38 4.43 -13.19 -4.07
N ARG A 39 5.18 -13.87 -4.93
CA ARG A 39 5.58 -15.28 -4.75
C ARG A 39 6.98 -15.43 -4.16
N GLU A 40 7.69 -14.33 -3.99
CA GLU A 40 9.10 -14.31 -3.62
C GLU A 40 9.29 -13.79 -2.19
N LEU A 41 10.44 -14.10 -1.61
CA LEU A 41 10.89 -13.48 -0.36
C LEU A 41 11.64 -12.20 -0.71
N LEU A 42 11.01 -11.07 -0.43
CA LEU A 42 11.50 -9.76 -0.82
C LEU A 42 12.28 -9.12 0.33
N THR A 43 13.44 -8.57 0.01
CA THR A 43 14.10 -7.57 0.86
C THR A 43 13.17 -6.38 1.11
N MET A 44 13.47 -5.57 2.13
CA MET A 44 12.67 -4.36 2.35
C MET A 44 12.80 -3.38 1.19
N ARG A 45 13.95 -3.30 0.52
CA ARG A 45 14.11 -2.48 -0.69
C ARG A 45 13.15 -2.89 -1.80
N GLU A 46 13.05 -4.18 -2.10
CA GLU A 46 12.14 -4.72 -3.11
C GLU A 46 10.66 -4.56 -2.69
N GLN A 47 10.35 -4.75 -1.41
CA GLN A 47 9.00 -4.54 -0.88
C GLN A 47 8.57 -3.06 -0.96
N LEU A 48 9.50 -2.12 -0.75
CA LEU A 48 9.23 -0.69 -0.92
C LEU A 48 8.89 -0.34 -2.36
N GLU A 49 9.47 -1.01 -3.36
CA GLU A 49 9.06 -0.84 -4.76
C GLU A 49 7.61 -1.29 -4.99
N GLN A 50 7.17 -2.39 -4.34
CA GLN A 50 5.77 -2.83 -4.41
C GLN A 50 4.84 -1.80 -3.78
N TYR A 51 5.21 -1.24 -2.62
CA TYR A 51 4.46 -0.16 -1.99
C TYR A 51 4.40 1.09 -2.85
N ARG A 52 5.51 1.52 -3.46
CA ARG A 52 5.55 2.68 -4.38
C ARG A 52 4.64 2.46 -5.58
N TYR A 53 4.62 1.26 -6.15
CA TYR A 53 3.71 0.94 -7.25
C TYR A 53 2.24 1.05 -6.83
N VAL A 54 1.84 0.44 -5.72
CA VAL A 54 0.45 0.54 -5.24
C VAL A 54 0.08 2.00 -4.93
N ARG A 55 0.97 2.77 -4.29
CA ARG A 55 0.78 4.21 -4.04
C ARG A 55 0.64 5.02 -5.34
N SER A 56 1.38 4.68 -6.39
CA SER A 56 1.24 5.34 -7.70
C SER A 56 -0.13 5.10 -8.31
N VAL A 57 -0.69 3.89 -8.15
CA VAL A 57 -2.03 3.55 -8.63
C VAL A 57 -3.09 4.25 -7.77
N GLN A 58 -2.91 4.30 -6.44
CA GLN A 58 -3.77 5.11 -5.57
C GLN A 58 -3.76 6.58 -5.98
N THR A 59 -2.59 7.17 -6.23
CA THR A 59 -2.46 8.57 -6.65
C THR A 59 -3.15 8.84 -7.98
N ARG A 60 -3.15 7.87 -8.90
CA ARG A 60 -3.80 7.99 -10.21
C ARG A 60 -5.33 7.90 -10.14
N PHE A 61 -5.87 7.02 -9.29
CA PHE A 61 -7.29 6.68 -9.33
C PHE A 61 -8.11 7.28 -8.18
N VAL A 62 -7.56 7.43 -6.98
CA VAL A 62 -8.33 7.94 -5.83
C VAL A 62 -8.81 9.36 -6.11
N GLY A 63 -10.11 9.59 -5.91
CA GLY A 63 -10.76 10.87 -6.20
C GLY A 63 -11.21 11.06 -7.65
N SER A 64 -10.80 10.19 -8.58
CA SER A 64 -11.35 10.17 -9.94
C SER A 64 -12.70 9.44 -9.97
N ALA A 65 -13.54 9.76 -10.96
CA ALA A 65 -14.81 9.07 -11.20
C ALA A 65 -14.62 7.89 -12.16
N THR A 66 -15.34 6.80 -11.92
CA THR A 66 -15.49 5.71 -12.90
C THR A 66 -16.29 6.17 -14.13
N PRO A 67 -16.13 5.48 -15.28
CA PRO A 67 -16.96 5.73 -16.46
C PRO A 67 -18.46 5.65 -16.14
N ALA A 68 -19.26 6.53 -16.73
CA ALA A 68 -20.71 6.60 -16.46
C ALA A 68 -21.46 5.32 -16.87
N ASP A 69 -20.93 4.61 -17.86
CA ASP A 69 -21.43 3.35 -18.40
C ASP A 69 -20.89 2.10 -17.67
N LEU A 70 -20.07 2.27 -16.63
CA LEU A 70 -19.53 1.14 -15.87
C LEU A 70 -20.66 0.42 -15.12
N GLN A 71 -20.95 -0.82 -15.55
CA GLN A 71 -22.02 -1.63 -14.95
C GLN A 71 -21.78 -1.84 -13.44
N GLY A 72 -22.77 -1.44 -12.63
CA GLY A 72 -22.75 -1.59 -11.17
C GLY A 72 -21.90 -0.58 -10.41
N ALA A 73 -21.21 0.34 -11.11
CA ALA A 73 -20.35 1.33 -10.49
C ALA A 73 -20.19 2.61 -11.34
N GLY A 74 -21.20 3.01 -12.10
CA GLY A 74 -21.10 4.16 -13.02
C GLY A 74 -21.03 5.50 -12.29
N GLY A 75 -20.08 6.36 -12.66
CA GLY A 75 -19.92 7.72 -12.10
C GLY A 75 -19.54 7.78 -10.62
N VAL A 76 -19.02 6.68 -10.05
CA VAL A 76 -18.64 6.57 -8.65
C VAL A 76 -17.23 7.13 -8.44
N THR A 77 -17.07 7.95 -7.41
CA THR A 77 -15.75 8.44 -6.97
C THR A 77 -14.96 7.30 -6.34
N ILE A 78 -13.79 7.01 -6.89
CA ILE A 78 -12.91 5.93 -6.45
C ILE A 78 -12.26 6.28 -5.12
N ASN A 79 -12.31 5.36 -4.15
CA ASN A 79 -11.63 5.48 -2.87
C ASN A 79 -10.40 4.55 -2.75
N LYS A 80 -9.60 4.73 -1.69
CA LYS A 80 -8.38 3.94 -1.45
C LYS A 80 -8.67 2.43 -1.33
N GLN A 81 -9.74 2.05 -0.63
CA GLN A 81 -10.10 0.65 -0.39
C GLN A 81 -10.38 -0.10 -1.70
N GLN A 82 -11.05 0.57 -2.65
CA GLN A 82 -11.35 0.02 -3.97
C GLN A 82 -10.07 -0.21 -4.80
N VAL A 83 -9.11 0.72 -4.72
CA VAL A 83 -7.79 0.52 -5.33
C VAL A 83 -7.08 -0.68 -4.71
N ILE A 84 -7.06 -0.81 -3.38
CA ILE A 84 -6.44 -1.96 -2.69
C ILE A 84 -7.10 -3.29 -3.09
N LYS A 85 -8.43 -3.34 -3.24
CA LYS A 85 -9.13 -4.52 -3.75
C LYS A 85 -8.73 -4.87 -5.19
N ALA A 86 -8.41 -3.89 -6.03
CA ALA A 86 -7.90 -4.15 -7.38
C ALA A 86 -6.61 -4.99 -7.37
N PHE A 87 -5.79 -4.90 -6.32
CA PHE A 87 -4.59 -5.74 -6.14
C PHE A 87 -4.85 -7.09 -5.45
N ASN A 88 -6.08 -7.38 -5.04
CA ASN A 88 -6.42 -8.52 -4.18
C ASN A 88 -5.59 -8.52 -2.89
N LEU A 89 -5.52 -7.35 -2.25
CA LEU A 89 -4.85 -7.12 -0.98
C LEU A 89 -5.89 -6.79 0.09
N LYS A 90 -5.51 -6.94 1.35
CA LYS A 90 -6.33 -6.53 2.48
C LYS A 90 -6.13 -5.05 2.78
N GLN A 91 -7.11 -4.42 3.43
CA GLN A 91 -7.03 -3.00 3.79
C GLN A 91 -5.82 -2.70 4.67
N GLU A 92 -5.49 -3.58 5.62
CA GLU A 92 -4.37 -3.41 6.55
C GLU A 92 -3.04 -3.30 5.79
N TRP A 93 -2.91 -3.99 4.66
CA TRP A 93 -1.72 -3.88 3.82
C TRP A 93 -1.58 -2.47 3.22
N GLY A 94 -2.70 -1.84 2.85
CA GLY A 94 -2.73 -0.47 2.34
C GLY A 94 -2.37 0.56 3.41
N GLU A 95 -2.84 0.36 4.64
CA GLU A 95 -2.49 1.20 5.80
C GLU A 95 -1.01 1.06 6.16
N GLU A 96 -0.50 -0.18 6.22
CA GLU A 96 0.93 -0.45 6.41
C GLU A 96 1.79 0.18 5.30
N CYS A 97 1.36 0.08 4.04
CA CYS A 97 2.03 0.68 2.89
C CYS A 97 2.21 2.20 3.04
N GLU A 98 1.14 2.91 3.42
CA GLU A 98 1.17 4.37 3.59
C GLU A 98 2.12 4.77 4.71
N GLU A 99 2.00 4.13 5.88
CA GLU A 99 2.82 4.44 7.05
C GLU A 99 4.30 4.13 6.80
N VAL A 100 4.62 2.96 6.22
CA VAL A 100 6.00 2.58 5.90
C VAL A 100 6.61 3.58 4.93
N LEU A 101 5.92 3.95 3.84
CA LEU A 101 6.47 4.89 2.86
C LEU A 101 6.66 6.29 3.44
N GLU A 102 5.77 6.72 4.33
CA GLU A 102 5.91 8.01 5.01
C GLU A 102 7.15 8.01 5.92
N LEU A 103 7.28 7.01 6.80
CA LEU A 103 8.40 6.92 7.74
C LEU A 103 9.74 6.68 7.02
N VAL A 104 9.77 5.90 5.94
CA VAL A 104 10.97 5.76 5.10
C VAL A 104 11.33 7.07 4.40
N GLY A 105 10.35 7.86 3.96
CA GLY A 105 10.61 9.20 3.43
C GLY A 105 11.24 10.15 4.45
N MET A 106 11.08 9.87 5.75
CA MET A 106 11.70 10.64 6.83
C MET A 106 13.08 10.10 7.22
N TYR A 107 13.22 8.78 7.36
CA TYR A 107 14.35 8.13 8.04
C TYR A 107 15.15 7.15 7.17
N GLY A 108 14.73 6.90 5.94
CA GLY A 108 15.45 6.07 4.97
C GLY A 108 16.60 6.81 4.29
N GLU A 109 17.16 6.19 3.25
CA GLU A 109 18.20 6.80 2.41
C GLU A 109 17.73 8.14 1.84
N GLY A 110 18.45 9.22 2.14
CA GLY A 110 18.08 10.58 1.72
C GLY A 110 16.83 11.15 2.40
N GLY A 111 16.40 10.56 3.53
CA GLY A 111 15.20 10.97 4.24
C GLY A 111 15.24 12.40 4.78
N THR A 112 14.07 13.05 4.83
CA THR A 112 13.93 14.48 5.20
C THR A 112 14.31 14.80 6.66
N ARG A 113 14.41 13.78 7.52
CA ARG A 113 14.82 13.90 8.92
C ARG A 113 16.20 13.30 9.21
N GLY A 114 16.94 12.98 8.15
CA GLY A 114 18.22 12.28 8.22
C GLY A 114 18.05 10.77 8.22
N ALA A 115 18.95 10.08 7.52
CA ALA A 115 18.94 8.62 7.43
C ALA A 115 19.31 8.00 8.80
N ASP A 116 18.49 7.06 9.28
CA ASP A 116 18.82 6.25 10.45
C ASP A 116 19.50 4.94 10.01
N GLY A 117 20.68 4.66 10.58
CA GLY A 117 21.47 3.49 10.20
C GLY A 117 20.76 2.15 10.41
N ARG A 118 19.82 2.06 11.35
CA ARG A 118 19.00 0.84 11.57
C ARG A 118 18.00 0.66 10.44
N VAL A 119 17.39 1.74 9.98
CA VAL A 119 16.42 1.72 8.86
C VAL A 119 17.14 1.35 7.58
N VAL A 120 18.25 2.03 7.26
CA VAL A 120 19.04 1.76 6.05
C VAL A 120 19.62 0.34 6.07
N GLY A 121 20.16 -0.09 7.21
CA GLY A 121 20.73 -1.44 7.35
C GLY A 121 19.73 -2.56 7.09
N MET A 122 18.45 -2.35 7.40
CA MET A 122 17.40 -3.35 7.16
C MET A 122 16.91 -3.42 5.71
N LEU A 123 17.26 -2.46 4.84
CA LEU A 123 16.76 -2.41 3.47
C LEU A 123 17.16 -3.64 2.65
N ASP A 124 18.41 -4.06 2.82
CA ASP A 124 19.03 -5.16 2.05
C ASP A 124 19.15 -6.46 2.88
N GLU A 125 18.61 -6.47 4.11
CA GLU A 125 18.48 -7.70 4.90
C GLU A 125 17.56 -8.70 4.20
N LYS A 126 18.09 -9.89 3.88
CA LYS A 126 17.28 -10.98 3.37
C LYS A 126 16.31 -11.47 4.47
N PRO A 127 15.00 -11.56 4.19
CA PRO A 127 14.04 -12.06 5.17
C PRO A 127 14.37 -13.50 5.57
N PRO A 128 14.34 -13.83 6.87
CA PRO A 128 14.67 -15.19 7.32
C PRO A 128 13.54 -16.21 7.06
N VAL A 129 12.27 -15.77 6.99
CA VAL A 129 11.12 -16.68 6.87
C VAL A 129 10.05 -16.15 5.92
N THR A 130 9.52 -14.94 6.14
CA THR A 130 8.50 -14.32 5.28
C THR A 130 8.73 -12.83 5.14
N THR A 131 8.36 -12.28 3.98
CA THR A 131 8.31 -10.84 3.74
C THR A 131 7.42 -10.13 4.77
N GLY A 132 6.26 -10.70 5.11
CA GLY A 132 5.33 -10.09 6.08
C GLY A 132 5.90 -9.95 7.49
N MET A 133 6.71 -10.91 7.95
CA MET A 133 7.40 -10.78 9.24
C MET A 133 8.49 -9.72 9.21
N GLN A 134 9.24 -9.63 8.09
CA GLN A 134 10.26 -8.60 7.91
C GLN A 134 9.63 -7.20 7.88
N VAL A 135 8.50 -7.02 7.20
CA VAL A 135 7.73 -5.76 7.19
C VAL A 135 7.34 -5.34 8.61
N LYS A 136 6.82 -6.27 9.43
CA LYS A 136 6.45 -5.95 10.83
C LYS A 136 7.66 -5.53 11.67
N LYS A 137 8.79 -6.23 11.54
CA LYS A 137 10.05 -5.87 12.20
C LYS A 137 10.50 -4.47 11.76
N PHE A 138 10.46 -4.21 10.45
CA PHE A 138 10.87 -2.94 9.86
C PHE A 138 9.98 -1.78 10.31
N LEU A 139 8.66 -1.96 10.29
CA LEU A 139 7.70 -0.96 10.76
C LEU A 139 7.89 -0.64 12.25
N LYS A 140 8.19 -1.65 13.08
CA LYS A 140 8.53 -1.42 14.49
C LYS A 140 9.76 -0.51 14.64
N VAL A 141 10.84 -0.79 13.90
CA VAL A 141 12.05 0.05 13.92
C VAL A 141 11.74 1.47 13.45
N LEU A 142 11.00 1.64 12.36
CA LEU A 142 10.58 2.97 11.87
C LEU A 142 9.82 3.77 12.93
N ARG A 143 8.86 3.14 13.62
CA ARG A 143 8.09 3.78 14.70
C ARG A 143 8.97 4.15 15.90
N GLU A 144 9.92 3.30 16.28
CA GLU A 144 10.88 3.60 17.35
C GLU A 144 11.78 4.80 17.02
N VAL A 145 12.30 4.84 15.78
CA VAL A 145 13.10 5.97 15.27
C VAL A 145 12.27 7.26 15.31
N HIS A 146 11.02 7.19 14.85
CA HIS A 146 10.11 8.33 14.87
C HIS A 146 9.84 8.84 16.28
N ALA A 147 9.54 7.94 17.22
CA ALA A 147 9.31 8.30 18.62
C ALA A 147 10.53 8.99 19.24
N GLN A 148 11.74 8.44 19.03
CA GLN A 148 13.00 9.03 19.52
C GLN A 148 13.24 10.42 18.94
N TRP A 149 12.99 10.60 17.64
CA TRP A 149 13.15 11.89 16.99
C TRP A 149 12.18 12.95 17.55
N THR A 150 10.92 12.58 17.76
CA THR A 150 9.89 13.48 18.29
C THR A 150 10.17 13.86 19.73
N MET A 151 10.63 12.93 20.58
CA MET A 151 11.01 13.23 21.97
C MET A 151 12.16 14.24 22.06
N ARG A 152 13.15 14.17 21.16
CA ARG A 152 14.30 15.10 21.15
C ARG A 152 13.95 16.53 20.71
N ARG A 153 12.79 16.75 20.10
CA ARG A 153 12.32 18.07 19.64
C ARG A 153 11.15 18.64 20.45
N GLY A 154 10.58 17.83 21.35
CA GLY A 154 9.48 18.22 22.22
C GLY A 154 9.90 18.66 23.63
N GLY A 155 11.21 18.78 23.89
CA GLY A 155 11.78 19.36 25.11
C GLY A 155 12.71 20.51 24.74
#